data_AF-A0A951I0J4-F1
#
_entry.id   AF-A0A951I0J4-F1
#
_cell.length_a   1.000
_cell.length_b   1.000
_cell.length_c   1.000
_cell.angle_alpha   90.00
_cell.angle_beta   90.00
_cell.angle_gamma   90.00
#
_symmetry.space_group_name_H-M   'P 1'
#
loop_
_entity.id
_entity.type
_entity.pdbx_description
1 polymer ?
#
loop_
_entity_poly.entity_id
_entity_poly.type
_entity_poly.pdbx_seq_one_letter_code
_entity_poly.pdbx_strand_id
1 'polypeptide(L)'
;MDAAYTTPPEVGRFQQRALIVGIIFTVALVAGAFLNTEQFFRSYLVGFIFWTGIALGSLGLLMLQYLTGGAWGTVIRRVLEAGTRTLPLMLLLFIPLAVFGLAHVSHWVHPETIQDEGARKLVEHKRGYLNPGFFWIRAALYFALWGGLVYVLNKWSRENDRTADRRLLKNLSKISGPGLV
;
A
#
# COMPACT_ATOMS: atom_id res chain seq x y z
N MET A 1 27.72 19.16 -11.98
CA MET A 1 28.30 18.10 -11.13
C MET A 1 27.36 16.90 -11.18
N ASP A 2 27.40 16.16 -12.28
CA ASP A 2 26.65 14.91 -12.45
C ASP A 2 27.42 13.78 -11.76
N ALA A 3 27.46 13.80 -10.43
CA ALA A 3 27.75 12.58 -9.70
C ALA A 3 26.56 11.65 -9.96
N ALA A 4 26.70 10.76 -10.94
CA ALA A 4 25.76 9.67 -11.14
C ALA A 4 25.76 8.87 -9.84
N TYR A 5 24.76 9.11 -8.98
CA TYR A 5 24.50 8.31 -7.79
C TYR A 5 24.06 6.92 -8.27
N THR A 6 25.04 6.10 -8.62
CA THR A 6 24.83 4.71 -8.99
C THR A 6 24.43 3.95 -7.73
N THR A 7 23.40 3.13 -7.86
CA THR A 7 22.96 2.26 -6.77
C THR A 7 24.11 1.34 -6.39
N PRO A 8 24.46 1.22 -5.09
CA PRO A 8 25.50 0.30 -4.66
C PRO A 8 25.16 -1.14 -5.11
N PRO A 9 26.13 -1.92 -5.59
CA PRO A 9 25.89 -3.28 -6.10
C PRO A 9 25.29 -4.23 -5.03
N GLU A 10 25.50 -3.94 -3.74
CA GLU A 10 24.92 -4.67 -2.62
C GLU A 10 23.39 -4.61 -2.64
N VAL A 11 22.80 -3.48 -3.05
CA VAL A 11 21.35 -3.30 -3.12
C VAL A 11 20.74 -4.30 -4.11
N GLY A 12 21.39 -4.53 -5.25
CA GLY A 12 20.95 -5.52 -6.24
C GLY A 12 20.97 -6.95 -5.67
N ARG A 13 21.99 -7.27 -4.86
CA ARG A 13 22.09 -8.58 -4.19
C ARG A 13 20.98 -8.78 -3.16
N PHE A 14 20.68 -7.74 -2.36
CA PHE A 14 19.57 -7.79 -1.40
C PHE A 14 18.22 -7.92 -2.11
N GLN A 15 18.00 -7.15 -3.18
CA GLN A 15 16.80 -7.24 -3.99
C GLN A 15 16.59 -8.66 -4.55
N GLN A 16 17.64 -9.25 -5.16
CA GLN A 16 17.55 -10.60 -5.73
C GLN A 16 17.25 -11.65 -4.65
N ARG A 17 17.94 -11.59 -3.51
CA ARG A 17 17.70 -12.51 -2.38
C ARG A 17 16.28 -12.37 -1.84
N ALA A 18 15.81 -11.13 -1.65
CA ALA A 18 14.45 -10.87 -1.19
C ALA A 18 13.40 -11.38 -2.18
N LEU A 19 13.63 -11.23 -3.49
CA LEU A 19 12.75 -11.79 -4.53
C LEU A 19 12.73 -13.32 -4.49
N ILE A 20 13.88 -13.98 -4.39
CA ILE A 20 13.96 -15.44 -4.31
C ILE A 20 13.19 -15.95 -3.08
N VAL A 21 13.45 -15.37 -1.91
CA VAL A 21 12.75 -15.70 -0.67
C VAL A 21 11.26 -15.46 -0.82
N GLY A 22 10.86 -14.30 -1.37
CA GLY A 22 9.46 -13.94 -1.62
C GLY A 22 8.77 -14.93 -2.54
N ILE A 23 9.41 -15.37 -3.63
CA ILE A 23 8.87 -16.37 -4.56
C ILE A 23 8.69 -17.72 -3.84
N ILE A 24 9.69 -18.19 -3.10
CA ILE A 24 9.63 -19.47 -2.37
C ILE A 24 8.44 -19.46 -1.39
N PHE A 25 8.31 -18.40 -0.58
CA PHE A 25 7.20 -18.29 0.36
C PHE A 25 5.85 -18.06 -0.33
N THR A 26 5.82 -17.41 -1.49
CA THR A 26 4.60 -17.27 -2.29
C THR A 26 4.13 -18.63 -2.81
N VAL A 27 5.05 -19.48 -3.29
CA VAL A 27 4.74 -20.85 -3.74
C VAL A 27 4.21 -21.68 -2.57
N ALA A 28 4.85 -21.60 -1.40
CA ALA A 28 4.39 -22.28 -0.19
C ALA A 28 3.00 -21.79 0.26
N LEU A 29 2.76 -20.48 0.18
CA LEU A 29 1.47 -19.86 0.49
C LEU A 29 0.36 -20.34 -0.47
N VAL A 30 0.66 -20.40 -1.77
CA VAL A 30 -0.26 -20.92 -2.80
C VAL A 30 -0.55 -22.41 -2.57
N ALA A 31 0.45 -23.22 -2.22
CA ALA A 31 0.22 -24.61 -1.82
C ALA A 31 -0.71 -24.71 -0.59
N GLY A 32 -0.53 -23.84 0.40
CA GLY A 32 -1.41 -23.74 1.56
C GLY A 32 -2.87 -23.40 1.23
N ALA A 33 -3.12 -22.66 0.15
CA ALA A 33 -4.47 -22.35 -0.32
C ALA A 33 -5.28 -23.61 -0.69
N PHE A 34 -4.62 -24.65 -1.21
CA PHE A 34 -5.26 -25.92 -1.55
C PHE A 34 -5.53 -26.81 -0.34
N LEU A 35 -4.90 -26.54 0.80
CA LEU A 35 -5.10 -27.29 2.05
C LEU A 35 -6.24 -26.70 2.87
N ASN A 36 -6.26 -25.37 3.03
CA ASN A 36 -7.31 -24.66 3.75
C ASN A 36 -7.46 -23.22 3.22
N THR A 37 -8.45 -23.03 2.34
CA THR A 37 -8.74 -21.74 1.70
C THR A 37 -9.11 -20.64 2.70
N GLU A 38 -9.87 -20.98 3.75
CA GLU A 38 -10.32 -20.00 4.74
C GLU A 38 -9.15 -19.47 5.56
N GLN A 39 -8.29 -20.38 6.07
CA GLN A 39 -7.10 -20.00 6.81
C GLN A 39 -6.12 -19.23 5.91
N PHE A 40 -5.98 -19.62 4.65
CA PHE A 40 -5.17 -18.90 3.66
C PHE A 40 -5.57 -17.43 3.58
N PHE A 41 -6.85 -17.11 3.34
CA PHE A 41 -7.27 -15.71 3.19
C PHE A 41 -7.18 -14.90 4.48
N ARG A 42 -7.41 -15.53 5.64
CA ARG A 42 -7.20 -14.89 6.96
C ARG A 42 -5.74 -14.48 7.16
N SER A 43 -4.80 -15.39 6.92
CA SER A 43 -3.36 -15.10 7.02
C SER A 43 -2.88 -14.15 5.92
N TYR A 44 -3.43 -14.27 4.71
CA TYR A 44 -3.15 -13.37 3.59
C TYR A 44 -3.53 -11.93 3.92
N LEU A 45 -4.72 -11.70 4.49
CA LEU A 45 -5.15 -10.36 4.89
C LEU A 45 -4.19 -9.72 5.88
N VAL A 46 -3.71 -10.48 6.88
CA VAL A 46 -2.75 -9.97 7.88
C VAL A 46 -1.44 -9.52 7.20
N GLY A 47 -0.89 -10.35 6.32
CA GLY A 47 0.32 -10.00 5.55
C GLY A 47 0.10 -8.80 4.64
N PHE A 48 -1.05 -8.76 3.95
CA PHE A 48 -1.43 -7.65 3.08
C PHE A 48 -1.54 -6.32 3.84
N ILE A 49 -2.21 -6.30 5.00
CA ILE A 49 -2.33 -5.11 5.84
C ILE A 49 -0.96 -4.66 6.32
N PHE A 50 -0.10 -5.58 6.76
CA PHE A 50 1.24 -5.26 7.22
C PHE A 50 2.06 -4.54 6.14
N TRP A 51 2.20 -5.14 4.95
CA TRP A 51 3.01 -4.57 3.88
C TRP A 51 2.42 -3.31 3.26
N THR A 52 1.09 -3.24 3.13
CA THR A 52 0.40 -2.00 2.72
C THR A 52 0.61 -0.90 3.75
N GLY A 53 0.57 -1.23 5.04
CA GLY A 53 0.87 -0.31 6.14
C GLY A 53 2.28 0.27 6.07
N ILE A 54 3.29 -0.53 5.69
CA ILE A 54 4.66 -0.02 5.45
C ILE A 54 4.68 0.96 4.27
N ALA A 55 4.03 0.64 3.15
CA ALA A 55 3.98 1.53 1.98
C ALA A 55 3.28 2.86 2.29
N LEU A 56 2.12 2.81 2.95
CA LEU A 56 1.35 4.01 3.32
C LEU A 56 1.99 4.79 4.47
N GLY A 57 2.59 4.10 5.45
CA GLY A 57 3.38 4.74 6.51
C GLY A 57 4.58 5.49 5.94
N SER A 58 5.22 4.91 4.92
CA SER A 58 6.30 5.59 4.19
C SER A 58 5.79 6.85 3.47
N LEU A 59 4.61 6.78 2.86
CA LEU A 59 3.96 7.91 2.20
C LEU A 59 3.61 9.02 3.20
N GLY A 60 3.02 8.67 4.34
CA GLY A 60 2.66 9.60 5.40
C GLY A 60 3.88 10.30 5.99
N LEU A 61 4.94 9.55 6.33
CA LEU A 61 6.20 10.13 6.84
C LEU A 61 6.88 11.01 5.79
N LEU A 62 6.82 10.64 4.51
CA LEU A 62 7.37 11.45 3.42
C LEU A 62 6.63 12.79 3.29
N MET A 63 5.30 12.78 3.34
CA MET A 63 4.49 14.01 3.32
C MET A 63 4.72 14.87 4.56
N LEU A 64 4.79 14.27 5.75
CA LEU A 64 5.13 14.95 7.00
C LEU A 64 6.50 15.64 6.90
N GLN A 65 7.48 14.97 6.31
CA GLN A 65 8.81 15.53 6.10
C GLN A 65 8.79 16.76 5.18
N TYR A 66 8.03 16.71 4.08
CA TYR A 66 7.88 17.85 3.18
C TYR A 66 7.14 19.04 3.81
N LEU A 67 6.26 18.80 4.78
CA LEU A 67 5.59 19.86 5.53
C LEU A 67 6.49 20.49 6.60
N THR A 68 7.19 19.67 7.35
CA THR A 68 8.01 20.13 8.50
C THR A 68 9.36 20.69 8.07
N GLY A 69 9.90 20.27 6.92
CA GLY A 69 11.21 20.72 6.43
C GLY A 69 12.39 20.28 7.30
N GLY A 70 12.19 19.36 8.24
CA GLY A 70 13.22 18.93 9.19
C GLY A 70 14.39 18.19 8.53
N ALA A 71 15.61 18.46 9.01
CA ALA A 71 16.84 17.88 8.49
C ALA A 71 16.93 16.35 8.68
N TRP A 72 16.28 15.79 9.70
CA TRP A 72 16.20 14.33 9.93
C TRP A 72 15.67 13.57 8.71
N GLY A 73 14.77 14.23 7.97
CA GLY A 73 14.11 13.67 6.82
C GLY A 73 15.00 13.45 5.61
N THR A 74 16.08 14.22 5.47
CA THR A 74 16.94 14.14 4.28
C THR A 74 17.64 12.79 4.19
N VAL A 75 17.99 12.20 5.34
CA VAL A 75 18.67 10.90 5.44
C VAL A 75 17.73 9.76 5.06
N ILE A 76 16.48 9.79 5.52
CA ILE A 76 15.53 8.69 5.31
C ILE A 76 14.66 8.85 4.06
N ARG A 77 14.65 10.04 3.43
CA ARG A 77 13.77 10.37 2.29
C ARG A 77 13.79 9.30 1.20
N ARG A 78 14.98 8.82 0.82
CA ARG A 78 15.12 7.81 -0.25
C ARG A 78 14.55 6.45 0.12
N VAL A 79 14.70 6.06 1.38
CA VAL A 79 14.11 4.82 1.90
C VAL A 79 12.59 4.93 1.90
N LEU A 80 12.04 6.07 2.33
CA LEU A 80 10.60 6.31 2.30
C LEU A 80 10.07 6.35 0.86
N GLU A 81 10.71 7.08 -0.05
CA GLU A 81 10.38 7.08 -1.48
C GLU A 81 10.38 5.66 -2.07
N ALA A 82 11.41 4.86 -1.78
CA ALA A 82 11.46 3.46 -2.20
C ALA A 82 10.29 2.64 -1.61
N GLY A 83 9.98 2.84 -0.32
CA GLY A 83 8.83 2.23 0.34
C GLY A 83 7.50 2.57 -0.34
N THR A 84 7.29 3.85 -0.69
CA THR A 84 6.06 4.26 -1.41
C THR A 84 5.92 3.61 -2.79
N ARG A 85 7.03 3.34 -3.47
CA ARG A 85 7.05 2.71 -4.81
C ARG A 85 6.70 1.22 -4.78
N THR A 86 6.50 0.63 -3.60
CA THR A 86 5.94 -0.73 -3.45
C THR A 86 4.43 -0.76 -3.58
N LEU A 87 3.74 0.40 -3.54
CA LEU A 87 2.28 0.46 -3.59
C LEU A 87 1.65 -0.18 -4.85
N PRO A 88 2.22 -0.06 -6.07
CA PRO A 88 1.71 -0.79 -7.23
C PRO A 88 1.75 -2.32 -7.08
N LEU A 89 2.75 -2.85 -6.37
CA LEU A 89 2.80 -4.28 -6.03
C LEU A 89 1.68 -4.62 -5.03
N MET A 90 1.40 -3.75 -4.06
CA MET A 90 0.29 -3.96 -3.12
C MET A 90 -1.07 -3.95 -3.85
N LEU A 91 -1.26 -3.09 -4.86
CA LEU A 91 -2.46 -3.14 -5.71
C LEU A 91 -2.60 -4.50 -6.41
N LEU A 92 -1.51 -5.05 -6.96
CA LEU A 92 -1.54 -6.36 -7.59
C LEU A 92 -1.88 -7.47 -6.59
N LEU A 93 -1.29 -7.43 -5.39
CA LEU A 93 -1.58 -8.40 -4.31
C LEU A 93 -2.97 -8.19 -3.69
N PHE A 94 -3.60 -7.04 -3.87
CA PHE A 94 -4.98 -6.83 -3.42
C PHE A 94 -5.98 -7.61 -4.29
N ILE A 95 -5.68 -7.87 -5.57
CA ILE A 95 -6.64 -8.48 -6.51
C ILE A 95 -7.13 -9.86 -6.03
N PRO A 96 -6.26 -10.83 -5.66
CA PRO A 96 -6.74 -12.13 -5.20
C PRO A 96 -7.61 -12.03 -3.94
N LEU A 97 -7.27 -11.13 -3.02
CA LEU A 97 -8.02 -10.88 -1.80
C LEU A 97 -9.40 -10.29 -2.11
N ALA A 98 -9.49 -9.33 -3.03
CA ALA A 98 -10.72 -8.65 -3.37
C ALA A 98 -11.68 -9.55 -4.18
N VAL A 99 -11.16 -10.32 -5.14
CA VAL A 99 -11.98 -11.20 -6.00
C VAL A 99 -12.39 -12.48 -5.28
N PHE A 100 -11.45 -13.16 -4.61
CA PHE A 100 -11.68 -14.50 -4.07
C PHE A 100 -11.77 -14.51 -2.54
N GLY A 101 -11.07 -13.61 -1.86
CA GLY A 101 -10.96 -13.63 -0.39
C GLY A 101 -12.08 -12.95 0.37
N LEU A 102 -12.88 -12.08 -0.28
CA LEU A 102 -13.85 -11.24 0.41
C LEU A 102 -14.88 -12.07 1.20
N ALA A 103 -15.44 -13.11 0.58
CA ALA A 103 -16.40 -14.02 1.23
C ALA A 103 -15.78 -14.86 2.38
N HIS A 104 -14.48 -15.14 2.32
CA HIS A 104 -13.77 -15.92 3.33
C HIS A 104 -13.39 -15.12 4.57
N VAL A 105 -13.26 -13.80 4.45
CA VAL A 105 -12.78 -12.95 5.55
C VAL A 105 -13.87 -12.01 6.09
N SER A 106 -14.91 -11.75 5.30
CA SER A 106 -15.97 -10.80 5.63
C SER A 106 -17.35 -11.45 5.67
N HIS A 107 -17.84 -11.67 6.89
CA HIS A 107 -19.20 -12.20 7.12
C HIS A 107 -20.32 -11.32 6.54
N TRP A 108 -20.06 -10.02 6.30
CA TRP A 108 -21.04 -9.09 5.73
C TRP A 108 -21.30 -9.30 4.23
N VAL A 109 -20.51 -10.13 3.54
CA VAL A 109 -20.75 -10.47 2.13
C VAL A 109 -21.97 -11.36 1.98
N HIS A 110 -22.21 -12.22 2.98
CA HIS A 110 -23.32 -13.16 3.04
C HIS A 110 -24.08 -13.01 4.37
N PRO A 111 -24.81 -11.90 4.59
CA PRO A 111 -25.54 -11.66 5.85
C PRO A 111 -26.50 -12.79 6.23
N GLU A 112 -27.02 -13.52 5.25
CA GLU A 112 -27.88 -14.70 5.41
C GLU A 112 -27.22 -15.87 6.14
N THR A 113 -25.89 -15.95 6.15
CA THR A 113 -25.12 -17.00 6.83
C THR A 113 -24.87 -16.70 8.31
N ILE A 114 -25.20 -15.49 8.76
CA ILE A 114 -25.00 -15.05 10.15
C ILE A 114 -26.12 -15.62 11.03
N GLN A 115 -25.77 -16.55 11.92
CA GLN A 115 -26.73 -17.19 12.83
C GLN A 115 -27.25 -16.24 13.93
N ASP A 116 -26.41 -15.32 14.40
CA ASP A 116 -26.81 -14.36 15.42
C ASP A 116 -27.69 -13.25 14.82
N GLU A 117 -28.94 -13.16 15.30
CA GLU A 117 -29.91 -12.21 14.77
C GLU A 117 -29.50 -10.75 14.99
N GLY A 118 -28.84 -10.45 16.11
CA GLY A 118 -28.34 -9.11 16.44
C GLY A 118 -27.24 -8.65 15.47
N ALA A 119 -26.25 -9.51 15.23
CA ALA A 119 -25.16 -9.27 14.29
C ALA A 119 -25.68 -9.13 12.85
N ARG A 120 -26.66 -9.94 12.44
CA ARG A 120 -27.30 -9.83 11.12
C ARG A 120 -27.99 -8.48 10.95
N LYS A 121 -28.83 -8.06 11.90
CA LYS A 121 -29.48 -6.74 11.89
C LYS A 121 -28.47 -5.59 11.83
N LEU A 122 -27.34 -5.72 12.53
CA LEU A 122 -26.26 -4.73 12.49
C LEU A 122 -25.60 -4.62 11.11
N VAL A 123 -25.34 -5.75 10.44
CA VAL A 123 -24.80 -5.78 9.08
C VAL A 123 -25.80 -5.18 8.09
N GLU A 124 -27.09 -5.55 8.20
CA GLU A 124 -28.16 -5.04 7.35
C GLU A 124 -28.32 -3.52 7.48
N HIS A 125 -28.24 -2.98 8.70
CA HIS A 125 -28.24 -1.53 8.91
C HIS A 125 -27.04 -0.86 8.20
N LYS A 126 -25.89 -1.53 8.13
CA LYS A 126 -24.66 -1.03 7.50
C LYS A 126 -24.56 -1.35 6.00
N ARG A 127 -25.56 -1.97 5.38
CA ARG A 127 -25.54 -2.43 3.98
C ARG A 127 -25.18 -1.35 2.95
N GLY A 128 -25.53 -0.09 3.23
CA GLY A 128 -25.17 1.05 2.37
C GLY A 128 -23.65 1.21 2.25
N TYR A 129 -22.91 0.90 3.31
CA TYR A 129 -21.44 0.95 3.33
C TYR A 129 -20.79 -0.43 3.10
N LEU A 130 -21.36 -1.48 3.70
CA LEU A 130 -20.94 -2.88 3.64
C LEU A 130 -21.68 -3.62 2.53
N ASN A 131 -21.42 -3.24 1.28
CA ASN A 131 -21.82 -4.03 0.12
C ASN A 131 -20.61 -4.20 -0.83
N PRO A 132 -20.52 -5.32 -1.57
CA PRO A 132 -19.38 -5.58 -2.44
C PRO A 132 -19.13 -4.46 -3.47
N GLY A 133 -20.18 -3.98 -4.15
CA GLY A 133 -20.05 -2.93 -5.17
C GLY A 133 -19.40 -1.65 -4.65
N PHE A 134 -19.89 -1.13 -3.53
CA PHE A 134 -19.33 0.07 -2.90
C PHE A 134 -17.94 -0.18 -2.29
N PHE A 135 -17.67 -1.39 -1.79
CA PHE A 135 -16.33 -1.78 -1.37
C PHE A 135 -15.31 -1.69 -2.52
N TRP A 136 -15.63 -2.21 -3.71
CA TRP A 136 -14.78 -2.14 -4.90
C TRP A 136 -14.53 -0.70 -5.33
N ILE A 137 -15.59 0.13 -5.37
CA ILE A 137 -15.47 1.54 -5.71
C ILE A 137 -14.52 2.25 -4.74
N ARG A 138 -14.70 2.06 -3.44
CA ARG A 138 -13.82 2.67 -2.42
C ARG A 138 -12.38 2.18 -2.53
N ALA A 139 -12.17 0.88 -2.71
CA ALA A 139 -10.83 0.33 -2.89
C ALA A 139 -10.13 0.94 -4.12
N ALA A 140 -10.83 1.03 -5.25
CA ALA A 140 -10.29 1.67 -6.46
C ALA A 140 -9.96 3.15 -6.22
N LEU A 141 -10.84 3.89 -5.54
CA LEU A 141 -10.59 5.29 -5.16
C LEU A 141 -9.35 5.43 -4.26
N TYR A 142 -9.20 4.58 -3.25
CA TYR A 142 -8.03 4.63 -2.35
C TYR A 142 -6.72 4.38 -3.11
N PHE A 143 -6.66 3.33 -3.92
CA PHE A 143 -5.46 3.04 -4.71
C PHE A 143 -5.19 4.10 -5.79
N ALA A 144 -6.21 4.71 -6.37
CA ALA A 144 -6.04 5.81 -7.31
C ALA A 144 -5.48 7.07 -6.63
N LEU A 145 -6.03 7.44 -5.47
CA LEU A 145 -5.57 8.61 -4.70
C LEU A 145 -4.14 8.41 -4.20
N TRP A 146 -3.87 7.28 -3.54
CA TRP A 146 -2.52 6.97 -3.05
C TRP A 146 -1.54 6.82 -4.21
N GLY A 147 -1.91 6.11 -5.28
CA GLY A 147 -1.07 5.95 -6.47
C GLY A 147 -0.74 7.28 -7.14
N GLY A 148 -1.71 8.20 -7.21
CA GLY A 148 -1.52 9.57 -7.70
C GLY A 148 -0.52 10.35 -6.84
N LEU A 149 -0.67 10.32 -5.51
CA LEU A 149 0.26 10.96 -4.57
C LEU A 149 1.67 10.38 -4.70
N VAL A 150 1.79 9.05 -4.70
CA VAL A 150 3.07 8.36 -4.88
C VAL A 150 3.73 8.78 -6.19
N TYR A 151 2.99 8.80 -7.30
CA TYR A 151 3.51 9.20 -8.60
C TYR A 151 4.03 10.65 -8.59
N VAL A 152 3.20 11.60 -8.14
CA VAL A 152 3.54 13.03 -8.16
C VAL A 152 4.72 13.35 -7.24
N LEU A 153 4.69 12.86 -5.99
CA LEU A 153 5.76 13.12 -5.01
C LEU A 153 7.11 12.57 -5.49
N ASN A 154 7.12 11.32 -5.98
CA ASN A 154 8.37 10.71 -6.46
C ASN A 154 8.88 11.37 -7.75
N LYS A 155 7.99 11.79 -8.64
CA LYS A 155 8.35 12.51 -9.88
C LYS A 155 8.99 13.86 -9.57
N TRP A 156 8.35 14.67 -8.73
CA TRP A 156 8.87 15.99 -8.36
C TRP A 156 10.11 15.91 -7.49
N SER A 157 10.22 14.92 -6.61
CA SER A 157 11.44 14.69 -5.84
C SER A 157 12.64 14.42 -6.76
N ARG A 158 12.47 13.51 -7.73
CA ARG A 158 13.51 13.23 -8.73
C ARG A 158 13.86 14.45 -9.58
N GLU A 159 12.88 15.26 -9.95
CA GLU A 159 13.13 16.48 -10.74
C GLU A 159 13.87 17.55 -9.91
N ASN A 160 13.54 17.66 -8.62
CA ASN A 160 14.23 18.56 -7.70
C ASN A 160 15.71 18.16 -7.54
N ASP A 161 16.04 16.88 -7.57
CA ASP A 161 17.42 16.41 -7.51
C ASP A 161 18.23 16.80 -8.76
N ARG A 162 17.58 16.87 -9.93
CA ARG A 162 18.22 17.23 -11.20
C ARG A 162 18.41 18.73 -11.36
N THR A 163 17.43 19.51 -10.92
CA THR A 163 17.34 20.95 -11.20
C THR A 163 17.67 21.84 -10.01
N ALA A 164 17.64 21.31 -8.78
CA ALA A 164 17.71 22.07 -7.54
C ALA A 164 16.66 23.21 -7.43
N ASP A 165 15.53 23.09 -8.15
CA ASP A 165 14.48 24.12 -8.16
C ASP A 165 13.67 24.14 -6.86
N ARG A 166 13.84 25.20 -6.07
CA ARG A 166 13.08 25.44 -4.82
C ARG A 166 11.57 25.48 -5.00
N ARG A 167 11.05 25.75 -6.21
CA ARG A 167 9.60 25.70 -6.49
C ARG A 167 9.04 24.30 -6.35
N LEU A 168 9.82 23.27 -6.70
CA LEU A 168 9.40 21.86 -6.56
C LEU A 168 9.24 21.47 -5.09
N LEU A 169 10.16 21.90 -4.21
CA LEU A 169 10.01 21.69 -2.76
C LEU A 169 8.75 22.36 -2.21
N LYS A 170 8.42 23.57 -2.68
CA LYS A 170 7.16 24.25 -2.30
C LYS A 170 5.94 23.47 -2.77
N ASN A 171 5.96 22.92 -3.98
CA ASN A 171 4.86 22.11 -4.52
C ASN A 171 4.70 20.79 -3.76
N LEU A 172 5.80 20.11 -3.44
CA LEU A 172 5.83 18.91 -2.60
C LEU A 172 5.20 19.19 -1.22
N SER A 173 5.54 20.31 -0.58
CA SER A 173 4.93 20.73 0.68
C SER A 173 3.42 21.01 0.53
N LYS A 174 3.03 21.77 -0.51
CA LYS A 174 1.63 22.13 -0.77
C LYS A 174 0.71 20.92 -0.99
N ILE A 175 1.16 19.91 -1.73
CA ILE A 175 0.35 18.70 -1.98
C ILE A 175 0.32 17.78 -0.76
N SER A 176 1.37 17.81 0.07
CA SER A 176 1.49 16.96 1.27
C SER A 176 0.50 17.32 2.37
N GLY A 177 0.07 18.60 2.45
CA GLY A 177 -0.92 19.05 3.43
C GLY A 177 -2.28 18.35 3.24
N PRO A 178 -2.96 18.58 2.11
CA PRO A 178 -4.20 17.88 1.79
C PRO A 178 -4.02 16.37 1.66
N GLY A 179 -2.84 15.89 1.24
CA GLY A 179 -2.59 14.44 1.11
C GLY A 179 -2.57 13.68 2.44
N LEU A 180 -2.39 14.36 3.58
CA LEU A 180 -2.45 13.77 4.92
C LEU A 180 -3.85 13.75 5.54
N VAL A 181 -4.80 14.53 5.00
CA VAL A 181 -6.19 14.66 5.50
C VAL A 181 -7.10 13.74 4.70
#